data_AF-A0A396RV38-F1
#
_entry.id   AF-A0A396RV38-F1
#
_cell.length_a   1.000
_cell.length_b   1.000
_cell.length_c   1.000
_cell.angle_alpha   90.00
_cell.angle_beta   90.00
_cell.angle_gamma   90.00
#
_symmetry.space_group_name_H-M   'P 1'
#
loop_
_entity.id
_entity.type
_entity.pdbx_description
1 polymer ?
#
loop_
_entity_poly.entity_id
_entity_poly.type
_entity_poly.pdbx_seq_one_letter_code
_entity_poly.pdbx_strand_id
1 'polypeptide(L)' 'MADKDIRYFERRAEAELELAQRARHPDAVKAHYHLAGFYLDRVYGGDSTEPASADLGGLVQPSA' A
#
# COMPACT_ATOMS: atom_id res chain seq x y z
N MET A 1 -19.17 2.02 -0.86
CA MET A 1 -18.79 0.63 -1.20
C MET A 1 -19.78 -0.32 -0.57
N ALA A 2 -20.10 -1.45 -1.20
CA ALA A 2 -20.94 -2.47 -0.56
C ALA A 2 -20.11 -3.32 0.40
N ASP A 3 -20.73 -3.90 1.43
CA ASP A 3 -20.06 -4.74 2.44
C ASP A 3 -19.26 -5.91 1.84
N LYS A 4 -19.77 -6.47 0.72
CA LYS A 4 -19.08 -7.54 -0.01
C LYS A 4 -17.76 -7.05 -0.63
N ASP A 5 -17.74 -5.82 -1.12
CA ASP A 5 -16.56 -5.20 -1.73
C ASP A 5 -15.53 -4.87 -0.65
N ILE A 6 -15.97 -4.35 0.50
CA ILE A 6 -15.12 -4.11 1.68
C ILE A 6 -14.39 -5.39 2.08
N ARG A 7 -15.14 -6.48 2.33
CA ARG A 7 -14.56 -7.78 2.72
C ARG A 7 -13.65 -8.37 1.65
N TYR A 8 -13.93 -8.10 0.37
CA TYR A 8 -13.05 -8.54 -0.71
C TYR A 8 -11.70 -7.85 -0.63
N PHE A 9 -11.68 -6.52 -0.50
CA PHE A 9 -10.46 -5.74 -0.44
C PHE A 9 -9.65 -6.02 0.83
N GLU A 10 -10.30 -6.16 1.98
CA GLU A 10 -9.63 -6.55 3.24
C GLU A 10 -8.91 -7.91 3.10
N ARG A 11 -9.59 -8.93 2.56
CA ARG A 11 -8.96 -10.25 2.34
C ARG A 11 -7.82 -10.19 1.34
N ARG A 12 -7.92 -9.35 0.31
CA ARG A 12 -6.82 -9.19 -0.65
C ARG A 12 -5.63 -8.49 0.00
N ALA A 13 -5.86 -7.47 0.81
CA ALA A 13 -4.79 -6.80 1.57
C ALA A 13 -4.07 -7.79 2.50
N GLU A 14 -4.80 -8.59 3.26
CA GLU A 14 -4.22 -9.61 4.16
C GLU A 14 -3.36 -10.63 3.40
N ALA A 15 -3.85 -11.15 2.27
CA ALA A 15 -3.11 -12.09 1.45
C ALA A 15 -1.78 -11.50 0.91
N GLU A 16 -1.78 -10.23 0.49
CA GLU A 16 -0.56 -9.57 0.03
C GLU A 16 0.43 -9.35 1.20
N LEU A 17 -0.05 -9.04 2.41
CA LEU A 17 0.81 -8.94 3.59
C LEU A 17 1.47 -10.27 3.95
N GLU A 18 0.74 -11.39 3.85
CA GLU A 18 1.35 -12.72 4.02
C GLU A 18 2.42 -13.02 2.97
N LEU A 19 2.16 -12.64 1.70
CA LEU A 19 3.14 -12.81 0.63
C LEU A 19 4.37 -11.93 0.84
N ALA A 20 4.20 -10.68 1.29
CA ALA A 20 5.31 -9.80 1.66
C ALA A 20 6.21 -10.44 2.72
N GLN A 21 5.62 -11.04 3.76
CA GLN A 21 6.36 -11.72 4.84
C GLN A 21 7.12 -12.97 4.36
N ARG A 22 6.61 -13.67 3.33
CA ARG A 22 7.25 -14.87 2.76
C ARG A 22 8.25 -14.54 1.65
N ALA A 23 8.16 -13.37 1.04
CA ALA A 23 9.01 -12.97 -0.06
C ALA A 23 10.46 -12.75 0.38
N ARG A 24 11.40 -13.24 -0.43
CA ARG A 24 12.85 -13.11 -0.19
C ARG A 24 13.50 -12.00 -1.01
N HIS A 25 12.87 -11.62 -2.12
CA HIS A 25 13.37 -10.56 -2.98
C HIS A 25 12.87 -9.20 -2.47
N PRO A 26 13.76 -8.22 -2.20
CA PRO A 26 13.36 -6.92 -1.66
C PRO A 26 12.28 -6.20 -2.49
N ASP A 27 12.37 -6.28 -3.82
CA ASP A 27 11.38 -5.62 -4.67
C ASP A 27 10.03 -6.35 -4.70
N ALA A 28 10.01 -7.67 -4.46
CA ALA A 28 8.76 -8.40 -4.30
C ALA A 28 8.07 -8.01 -2.98
N VAL A 29 8.85 -7.88 -1.89
CA VAL A 29 8.35 -7.39 -0.60
C VAL A 29 7.68 -6.02 -0.76
N LYS A 30 8.36 -5.08 -1.44
CA LYS A 30 7.81 -3.74 -1.73
C LYS A 30 6.54 -3.81 -2.56
N ALA A 31 6.52 -4.63 -3.63
CA ALA A 31 5.35 -4.77 -4.49
C ALA A 31 4.12 -5.26 -3.71
N HIS A 32 4.29 -6.26 -2.84
CA HIS A 32 3.22 -6.77 -2.00
C HIS A 32 2.71 -5.72 -1.00
N TYR A 33 3.61 -4.95 -0.37
CA TYR A 33 3.19 -3.84 0.49
C TYR A 33 2.43 -2.74 -0.26
N HIS A 34 2.85 -2.39 -1.48
CA HIS A 34 2.13 -1.43 -2.32
C HIS A 34 0.72 -1.92 -2.65
N LEU A 35 0.57 -3.20 -3.02
CA LEU A 35 -0.74 -3.79 -3.31
C LEU A 35 -1.63 -3.85 -2.06
N ALA A 36 -1.07 -4.21 -0.89
CA ALA A 36 -1.80 -4.20 0.37
C ALA A 36 -2.33 -2.79 0.70
N GLY A 37 -1.48 -1.77 0.59
CA GLY A 37 -1.88 -0.37 0.77
C GLY A 37 -3.00 0.05 -0.18
N PHE A 38 -2.86 -0.24 -1.48
CA PHE A 38 -3.89 0.03 -2.48
C PHE A 38 -5.25 -0.57 -2.12
N TYR A 39 -5.29 -1.82 -1.64
CA TYR A 39 -6.55 -2.44 -1.23
C TYR A 39 -7.14 -1.82 0.03
N LEU A 40 -6.31 -1.45 1.01
CA LEU A 40 -6.74 -0.76 2.22
C LEU A 40 -7.27 0.64 1.91
N ASP A 41 -6.64 1.37 0.98
CA ASP A 41 -7.10 2.69 0.54
C ASP A 41 -8.50 2.63 -0.09
N ARG A 42 -8.86 1.53 -0.77
CA ARG A 42 -10.23 1.36 -1.31
C ARG A 42 -11.29 1.18 -0.21
N VAL A 43 -10.89 0.72 0.97
CA VAL A 43 -11.79 0.45 2.10
C VAL A 43 -11.85 1.64 3.05
N TYR A 44 -10.70 2.22 3.37
CA TYR A 44 -10.53 3.21 4.43
C TYR A 44 -10.12 4.59 3.94
N GLY A 45 -9.73 4.74 2.66
CA GLY A 45 -9.26 6.00 2.08
C GLY A 45 -10.36 7.00 1.72
N GLY A 46 -11.50 6.96 2.41
CA GLY A 46 -12.61 7.88 2.17
C GLY A 46 -12.19 9.35 2.21
N ASP A 47 -12.52 10.08 1.14
CA ASP A 47 -12.37 11.53 0.89
C ASP A 47 -11.00 12.19 1.04
N SER A 48 -9.93 11.47 1.33
CA SER A 48 -8.58 12.01 1.15
C SER A 48 -8.16 11.86 -0.30
N THR A 49 -8.61 12.79 -1.15
CA THR A 49 -7.92 13.09 -2.41
C THR A 49 -6.59 13.77 -2.08
N GLU A 50 -5.68 13.08 -1.40
CA GLU A 50 -4.27 13.37 -1.54
C GLU A 50 -3.77 12.43 -2.63
N PRO A 51 -3.29 12.95 -3.77
CA PRO A 51 -2.72 12.09 -4.78
C PRO A 51 -1.61 11.30 -4.09
N ALA A 52 -1.63 9.98 -4.28
CA ALA A 52 -0.49 9.11 -4.00
C ALA A 52 0.65 9.48 -4.96
N SER A 53 1.15 10.71 -4.87
CA SER A 53 2.31 11.21 -5.56
C SER A 53 3.51 10.91 -4.68
N ALA A 54 4.09 9.74 -4.93
CA ALA A 54 5.49 9.61 -5.25
C ALA A 54 6.40 10.76 -4.78
N ASP A 55 6.72 10.83 -3.49
CA ASP A 55 7.97 11.41 -3.02
C ASP A 55 8.71 10.38 -2.16
N LEU A 56 9.48 9.54 -2.85
CA LEU A 56 10.63 8.85 -2.26
C LEU A 56 11.91 9.52 -2.80
N GLY A 57 11.98 10.85 -2.72
CA GLY A 57 13.01 11.61 -3.46
C GLY A 57 13.46 12.96 -2.88
N GLY A 58 12.91 13.42 -1.75
CA GLY A 58 13.37 14.64 -1.07
C GLY A 58 14.75 14.52 -0.44
N LEU A 59 15.77 14.75 -1.26
CA LEU A 59 17.17 14.99 -0.94
C LEU A 59 17.36 15.73 0.41
N VAL A 60 18.05 15.09 1.37
CA VAL A 60 18.68 15.82 2.45
C VAL A 60 19.80 16.68 1.83
N GLN A 61 19.70 17.99 1.93
CA GLN A 61 20.84 18.88 1.66
C GLN A 61 21.33 19.40 3.01
N PRO A 62 22.55 19.03 3.45
CA PRO A 62 23.16 19.68 4.60
C PRO A 62 23.53 21.11 4.19
N SER A 63 22.96 22.11 4.89
CA SER A 63 23.44 23.48 4.78
C SER A 63 24.83 23.57 5.43
N ALA A 64 25.79 24.09 4.67
CA ALA A 64 27.13 24.47 5.11
C ALA A 64 27.11 25.85 5.79
#